data_AF-A0A117J431-F1
#
_entry.id   AF-A0A117J431-F1
#
_cell.length_a   1.000
_cell.length_b   1.000
_cell.length_c   1.000
_cell.angle_alpha   90.00
_cell.angle_beta   90.00
_cell.angle_gamma   90.00
#
_symmetry.space_group_name_H-M   'P 1'
#
loop_
_entity.id
_entity.type
_entity.pdbx_description
1 polymer ?
#
loop_
_entity_poly.entity_id
_entity_poly.type
_entity_poly.pdbx_seq_one_letter_code
_entity_poly.pdbx_strand_id
1 'polypeptide(L)'
;MLSEVLPYMIWDKRQPFCRGIFNPAAWNKIYKRSILLSHYCTDERIRMGEDNAYIFECLYYSNSLCILDDVLYNYYQENAKSITSSYDAGRFRNNRLLVDYLVARLGGKEAWLDDELNAFKAYWLFMAIFHEARAGSGFRSGCKHIKREIEANRSADDIDCSRLPKAAALYLGLIRSGFFSLALGAAKLAVKIKG
;
A
#
# COMPACT_ATOMS: atom_id res chain seq x y z
N MET A 1 6.09 22.29 -9.41
CA MET A 1 5.43 20.99 -9.74
C MET A 1 6.01 19.81 -8.97
N LEU A 2 7.24 19.31 -9.24
CA LEU A 2 7.76 18.14 -8.49
C LEU A 2 7.81 18.38 -6.97
N SER A 3 8.30 19.54 -6.54
CA SER A 3 8.29 19.96 -5.13
C SER A 3 6.90 20.03 -4.50
N GLU A 4 5.84 20.17 -5.30
CA GLU A 4 4.45 20.19 -4.84
C GLU A 4 3.82 18.79 -4.88
N VAL A 5 4.37 17.86 -5.67
CA VAL A 5 3.86 16.49 -5.81
C VAL A 5 4.55 15.54 -4.85
N LEU A 6 5.88 15.62 -4.73
CA LEU A 6 6.69 14.67 -3.97
C LEU A 6 6.24 14.52 -2.51
N PRO A 7 5.99 15.59 -1.73
CA PRO A 7 5.56 15.46 -0.34
C PRO A 7 4.18 14.82 -0.12
N TYR A 8 3.46 14.52 -1.21
CA TYR A 8 2.11 13.95 -1.20
C TYR A 8 1.97 12.79 -2.19
N MET A 9 3.08 12.23 -2.71
CA MET A 9 3.05 11.26 -3.80
C MET A 9 2.46 9.92 -3.38
N ILE A 10 2.76 9.43 -2.17
CA ILE A 10 2.18 8.19 -1.63
C ILE A 10 1.00 8.51 -0.72
N TRP A 11 1.08 9.56 0.10
CA TRP A 11 0.02 9.92 1.03
C TRP A 11 -0.09 11.42 1.30
N ASP A 12 -1.22 11.99 0.88
CA ASP A 12 -1.62 13.33 1.30
C ASP A 12 -2.43 13.26 2.61
N LYS A 13 -1.89 13.84 3.69
CA LYS A 13 -2.56 13.90 5.01
C LYS A 13 -3.92 14.63 4.97
N ARG A 14 -4.20 15.42 3.93
CA ARG A 14 -5.48 16.11 3.71
C ARG A 14 -6.55 15.21 3.07
N GLN A 15 -6.13 14.07 2.52
CA GLN A 15 -6.99 13.11 1.83
C GLN A 15 -7.34 11.93 2.76
N PRO A 16 -8.30 11.08 2.36
CA PRO A 16 -8.51 9.80 3.03
C PRO A 16 -7.22 9.00 3.20
N PHE A 17 -7.19 8.16 4.24
CA PHE A 17 -5.98 7.48 4.69
C PHE A 17 -5.23 6.75 3.56
N CYS A 18 -3.93 7.03 3.44
CA CYS A 18 -3.00 6.51 2.42
C CYS A 18 -3.44 6.74 0.97
N ARG A 19 -4.10 7.88 0.70
CA ARG A 19 -4.36 8.36 -0.65
C ARG A 19 -3.37 9.46 -1.02
N GLY A 20 -2.43 9.16 -1.91
CA GLY A 20 -1.54 10.14 -2.53
C GLY A 20 -2.21 10.89 -3.68
N ILE A 21 -1.61 12.01 -4.08
CA ILE A 21 -2.05 12.76 -5.27
C ILE A 21 -1.52 12.13 -6.57
N PHE A 22 -0.52 11.26 -6.48
CA PHE A 22 0.06 10.56 -7.62
C PHE A 22 -0.55 9.15 -7.72
N ASN A 23 -1.32 8.89 -8.78
CA ASN A 23 -1.86 7.56 -9.04
C ASN A 23 -0.69 6.60 -9.35
N PRO A 24 -0.49 5.50 -8.62
CA PRO A 24 0.63 4.59 -8.87
C PRO A 24 0.32 3.52 -9.92
N ALA A 25 -0.50 3.82 -10.93
CA ALA A 25 -0.71 2.96 -12.08
C ALA A 25 0.43 3.13 -13.11
N ALA A 26 1.00 2.02 -13.59
CA ALA A 26 2.02 2.03 -14.64
C ALA A 26 1.49 2.51 -15.99
N TRP A 27 0.26 2.09 -16.32
CA TRP A 27 -0.29 2.16 -17.66
C TRP A 27 -0.62 3.56 -18.17
N ASN A 28 -0.80 4.55 -17.30
CA ASN A 28 -1.14 5.93 -17.69
C ASN A 28 0.04 6.91 -17.67
N LYS A 29 1.28 6.42 -17.77
CA LYS A 29 2.48 7.27 -17.69
C LYS A 29 3.50 6.94 -18.76
N ILE A 30 4.30 7.95 -19.09
CA ILE A 30 5.47 7.81 -19.96
C ILE A 30 6.70 8.17 -19.13
N TYR A 31 7.73 7.31 -19.20
CA TYR A 31 8.96 7.48 -18.44
C TYR A 31 10.12 7.76 -19.38
N LYS A 32 11.03 8.65 -18.96
CA LYS A 32 12.33 8.74 -19.61
C LYS A 32 13.05 7.41 -19.41
N ARG A 33 13.43 6.75 -20.51
CA ARG A 33 14.05 5.40 -20.51
C ARG A 33 15.20 5.27 -19.51
N SER A 34 16.06 6.29 -19.40
CA SER A 34 17.20 6.28 -18.49
C SER A 34 16.80 6.26 -17.01
N ILE A 35 15.69 6.92 -16.64
CA ILE A 35 15.16 6.87 -15.27
C ILE A 35 14.59 5.48 -15.00
N LEU A 36 13.75 4.97 -15.90
CA LEU A 36 13.13 3.66 -15.74
C LEU A 36 14.17 2.55 -15.59
N LEU A 37 15.21 2.52 -16.43
CA LEU A 37 16.24 1.48 -16.35
C LEU A 37 17.10 1.53 -15.09
N SER A 38 17.20 2.69 -14.43
CA SER A 38 17.94 2.83 -13.18
C SER A 38 17.10 2.49 -11.94
N HIS A 39 15.78 2.60 -12.05
CA HIS A 39 14.85 2.59 -10.91
C HIS A 39 13.66 1.62 -11.08
N TYR A 40 13.73 0.69 -12.04
CA TYR A 40 12.71 -0.36 -12.19
C TYR A 40 12.76 -1.35 -11.02
N CYS A 41 11.62 -2.00 -10.75
CA CYS A 41 11.54 -3.02 -9.71
C CYS A 41 12.36 -4.25 -10.14
N THR A 42 13.43 -4.52 -9.40
CA THR A 42 14.35 -5.66 -9.66
C THR A 42 13.98 -6.92 -8.90
N ASP A 43 13.05 -6.84 -7.93
CA ASP A 43 12.64 -7.98 -7.11
C ASP A 43 11.39 -8.66 -7.70
N GLU A 44 11.61 -9.71 -8.47
CA GLU A 44 10.55 -10.50 -9.13
C GLU A 44 9.63 -11.25 -8.15
N ARG A 45 9.98 -11.29 -6.85
CA ARG A 45 9.11 -11.88 -5.81
C ARG A 45 7.92 -10.98 -5.50
N ILE A 46 8.00 -9.68 -5.83
CA ILE A 46 6.90 -8.73 -5.65
C ILE A 46 5.89 -8.93 -6.77
N ARG A 47 4.81 -9.64 -6.47
CA ARG A 47 3.75 -9.97 -7.45
C ARG A 47 2.55 -9.03 -7.42
N MET A 48 2.47 -8.18 -6.41
CA MET A 48 1.37 -7.25 -6.20
C MET A 48 1.94 -5.91 -5.78
N GLY A 49 1.63 -4.87 -6.55
CA GLY A 49 2.13 -3.52 -6.29
C GLY A 49 3.59 -3.32 -6.73
N GLU A 50 4.08 -4.16 -7.63
CA GLU A 50 5.32 -3.97 -8.37
C GLU A 50 5.35 -2.61 -9.09
N ASP A 51 4.18 -2.16 -9.58
CA ASP A 51 3.99 -0.82 -10.11
C ASP A 51 4.39 0.24 -9.07
N ASN A 52 3.84 0.17 -7.86
CA ASN A 52 4.17 1.09 -6.78
C ASN A 52 5.69 1.10 -6.48
N ALA A 53 6.32 -0.08 -6.52
CA ALA A 53 7.74 -0.24 -6.19
C ALA A 53 8.64 0.64 -7.06
N TYR A 54 8.40 0.66 -8.38
CA TYR A 54 9.24 1.45 -9.29
C TYR A 54 8.70 2.86 -9.56
N ILE A 55 7.39 3.07 -9.49
CA ILE A 55 6.78 4.35 -9.86
C ILE A 55 7.17 5.45 -8.89
N PHE A 56 7.11 5.18 -7.59
CA PHE A 56 7.51 6.15 -6.57
C PHE A 56 9.00 6.46 -6.66
N GLU A 57 9.82 5.44 -6.95
CA GLU A 57 11.25 5.64 -7.13
C GLU A 57 11.56 6.47 -8.38
N CYS A 58 10.97 6.13 -9.53
CA CYS A 58 11.12 6.89 -10.76
C CYS A 58 10.67 8.35 -10.58
N LEU A 59 9.57 8.60 -9.88
CA LEU A 59 9.10 9.95 -9.60
C LEU A 59 10.09 10.71 -8.71
N TYR A 60 10.58 10.09 -7.64
CA TYR A 60 11.51 10.70 -6.70
C TYR A 60 12.82 11.14 -7.37
N TYR A 61 13.38 10.31 -8.26
CA TYR A 61 14.63 10.64 -8.98
C TYR A 61 14.43 11.40 -10.30
N SER A 62 13.19 11.79 -10.63
CA SER A 62 12.93 12.60 -11.81
C SER A 62 13.26 14.06 -11.55
N ASN A 63 13.84 14.73 -12.54
CA ASN A 63 14.13 16.18 -12.49
C ASN A 63 12.96 17.03 -12.98
N SER A 64 12.02 16.44 -13.71
CA SER A 64 10.81 17.11 -14.19
C SER A 64 9.62 16.16 -14.23
N LEU A 65 8.43 16.74 -14.11
CA LEU A 65 7.13 16.09 -14.26
C LEU A 65 6.29 16.97 -15.18
N CYS A 66 5.56 16.35 -16.10
CA CYS A 66 4.58 17.00 -16.96
C CYS A 66 3.26 16.24 -16.81
N ILE A 67 2.17 16.98 -16.59
CA ILE A 67 0.82 16.44 -16.51
C ILE A 67 0.07 16.94 -17.74
N LEU A 68 -0.54 16.01 -18.46
CA LEU A 68 -1.39 16.30 -19.61
C LEU A 68 -2.85 16.10 -19.17
N ASP A 69 -3.66 17.14 -19.32
CA ASP A 69 -5.09 17.10 -18.99
C ASP A 69 -5.93 16.47 -20.12
N ASP A 70 -5.31 16.25 -21.29
CA ASP A 70 -5.96 15.62 -22.44
C ASP A 70 -6.23 14.14 -22.20
N VAL A 71 -7.44 13.69 -22.52
CA VAL A 71 -7.80 12.27 -22.51
C VAL A 71 -7.32 11.62 -23.81
N LEU A 72 -6.08 11.14 -23.79
CA LEU A 72 -5.43 10.55 -24.96
C LEU A 72 -5.73 9.06 -25.16
N TYR A 73 -6.14 8.35 -24.10
CA TYR A 73 -6.37 6.90 -24.12
C TYR A 73 -7.50 6.50 -23.16
N ASN A 74 -8.28 5.48 -23.55
CA ASN A 74 -9.29 4.85 -22.71
C ASN A 74 -8.84 3.44 -22.33
N TYR A 75 -8.84 3.12 -21.03
CA TYR A 75 -8.40 1.83 -20.50
C TYR A 75 -9.59 1.01 -20.03
N TYR A 76 -9.71 -0.22 -20.54
CA TYR A 76 -10.73 -1.17 -20.07
C TYR A 76 -10.25 -1.86 -18.80
N GLN A 77 -10.96 -1.63 -17.68
CA GLN A 77 -10.54 -2.09 -16.35
C GLN A 77 -11.36 -3.27 -15.80
N GLU A 78 -12.36 -3.76 -16.55
CA GLU A 78 -13.23 -4.82 -16.07
C GLU A 78 -12.64 -6.21 -16.35
N ASN A 79 -12.10 -6.83 -15.30
CA ASN A 79 -11.77 -8.25 -15.32
C ASN A 79 -12.09 -8.88 -13.97
N ALA A 80 -13.18 -9.64 -13.91
CA ALA A 80 -13.62 -10.33 -12.69
C ALA A 80 -12.65 -11.42 -12.21
N LYS A 81 -11.63 -11.78 -13.01
CA LYS A 81 -10.54 -12.70 -12.63
C LYS A 81 -9.24 -11.95 -12.33
N SER A 82 -9.30 -10.64 -12.10
CA SER A 82 -8.11 -9.86 -11.76
C SER A 82 -7.43 -10.37 -10.48
N ILE A 83 -6.11 -10.16 -10.40
CA ILE A 83 -5.32 -10.42 -9.20
C ILE A 83 -5.87 -9.67 -7.96
N THR A 84 -6.56 -8.55 -8.18
CA THR A 84 -7.20 -7.75 -7.11
C THR A 84 -8.48 -8.36 -6.56
N SER A 85 -9.14 -9.24 -7.32
CA SER A 85 -10.42 -9.87 -6.94
C SER A 85 -10.27 -11.28 -6.38
N SER A 86 -9.20 -12.00 -6.72
CA SER A 86 -8.94 -13.35 -6.20
C SER A 86 -8.40 -13.34 -4.76
N TYR A 87 -8.81 -14.34 -3.97
CA TYR A 87 -8.21 -14.59 -2.66
C TYR A 87 -6.75 -15.10 -2.79
N ASP A 88 -5.89 -14.72 -1.85
CA ASP A 88 -4.45 -14.96 -1.81
C ASP A 88 -4.06 -15.05 -0.33
N ALA A 89 -3.84 -16.27 0.16
CA ALA A 89 -3.45 -16.51 1.54
C ALA A 89 -2.05 -15.96 1.88
N GLY A 90 -1.21 -15.71 0.86
CA GLY A 90 0.12 -15.13 1.00
C GLY A 90 0.15 -13.60 0.97
N ARG A 91 -1.00 -12.94 1.03
CA ARG A 91 -1.11 -11.47 0.89
C ARG A 91 -0.22 -10.71 1.88
N PHE A 92 -0.17 -11.14 3.15
CA PHE A 92 0.65 -10.48 4.17
C PHE A 92 2.14 -10.49 3.81
N ARG A 93 2.65 -11.66 3.40
CA ARG A 93 4.05 -11.82 2.95
C ARG A 93 4.34 -10.99 1.70
N ASN A 94 3.46 -11.04 0.69
CA ASN A 94 3.63 -10.28 -0.55
C ASN A 94 3.65 -8.77 -0.29
N ASN A 95 2.74 -8.28 0.55
CA ASN A 95 2.70 -6.89 0.98
C ASN A 95 3.96 -6.49 1.75
N ARG A 96 4.49 -7.39 2.59
CA ARG A 96 5.73 -7.13 3.32
C ARG A 96 6.92 -6.98 2.39
N LEU A 97 7.05 -7.84 1.37
CA LEU A 97 8.12 -7.73 0.37
C LEU A 97 8.11 -6.37 -0.34
N LEU A 98 6.93 -5.90 -0.77
CA LEU A 98 6.77 -4.59 -1.41
C LEU A 98 7.20 -3.45 -0.48
N VAL A 99 6.70 -3.48 0.76
CA VAL A 99 7.01 -2.45 1.76
C VAL A 99 8.50 -2.40 2.06
N ASP A 100 9.12 -3.55 2.30
CA ASP A 100 10.55 -3.65 2.59
C ASP A 100 11.39 -3.15 1.41
N TYR A 101 10.99 -3.48 0.18
CA TYR A 101 11.64 -2.98 -1.02
C TYR A 101 11.58 -1.45 -1.10
N LEU A 102 10.40 -0.85 -0.94
CA LEU A 102 10.25 0.61 -0.98
C LEU A 102 11.04 1.31 0.13
N VAL A 103 10.99 0.79 1.36
CA VAL A 103 11.77 1.35 2.48
C VAL A 103 13.26 1.26 2.22
N ALA A 104 13.76 0.16 1.66
CA ALA A 104 15.18 0.02 1.33
C ALA A 104 15.62 1.00 0.24
N ARG A 105 14.74 1.37 -0.70
CA ARG A 105 15.05 2.26 -1.83
C ARG A 105 14.86 3.74 -1.50
N LEU A 106 13.87 4.07 -0.67
CA LEU A 106 13.39 5.44 -0.45
C LEU A 106 13.47 5.91 1.01
N GLY A 107 13.55 5.00 1.98
CA GLY A 107 13.59 5.35 3.39
C GLY A 107 14.85 6.12 3.80
N GLY A 108 14.70 7.02 4.77
CA GLY A 108 15.77 7.84 5.34
C GLY A 108 16.28 8.95 4.43
N LYS A 109 15.68 9.13 3.24
CA LYS A 109 16.06 10.21 2.32
C LYS A 109 15.50 11.55 2.76
N GLU A 110 14.25 11.57 3.18
CA GLU A 110 13.51 12.78 3.54
C GLU A 110 12.50 12.47 4.64
N ALA A 111 12.32 13.39 5.59
CA ALA A 111 11.41 13.18 6.71
C ALA A 111 9.94 13.04 6.26
N TRP A 112 9.51 13.79 5.24
CA TRP A 112 8.17 13.69 4.68
C TRP A 112 7.95 12.35 3.96
N LEU A 113 9.01 11.80 3.34
CA LEU A 113 8.94 10.52 2.65
C LEU A 113 8.86 9.36 3.65
N ASP A 114 9.55 9.47 4.77
CA ASP A 114 9.45 8.49 5.86
C ASP A 114 8.04 8.47 6.47
N ASP A 115 7.39 9.64 6.60
CA ASP A 115 5.99 9.74 7.04
C ASP A 115 5.04 9.03 6.06
N GLU A 116 5.23 9.28 4.77
CA GLU A 116 4.46 8.64 3.69
C GLU A 116 4.66 7.12 3.66
N LEU A 117 5.91 6.66 3.72
CA LEU A 117 6.24 5.24 3.78
C LEU A 117 5.65 4.59 5.03
N ASN A 118 5.68 5.27 6.18
CA ASN A 118 5.06 4.76 7.41
C ASN A 118 3.54 4.56 7.27
N ALA A 119 2.84 5.50 6.63
CA ALA A 119 1.42 5.34 6.32
C ALA A 119 1.17 4.21 5.32
N PHE A 120 2.05 4.06 4.33
CA PHE A 120 1.99 2.99 3.34
C PHE A 120 2.15 1.60 3.96
N LYS A 121 3.08 1.43 4.92
CA LYS A 121 3.22 0.21 5.72
C LYS A 121 1.89 -0.19 6.37
N ALA A 122 1.29 0.75 7.09
CA ALA A 122 0.02 0.55 7.78
C ALA A 122 -1.12 0.23 6.81
N TYR A 123 -1.20 0.96 5.70
CA TYR A 123 -2.21 0.73 4.67
C TYR A 123 -2.14 -0.68 4.10
N TRP A 124 -0.96 -1.17 3.70
CA TRP A 124 -0.83 -2.52 3.13
C TRP A 124 -1.08 -3.62 4.15
N LEU A 125 -0.73 -3.42 5.43
CA LEU A 125 -1.15 -4.32 6.50
C LEU A 125 -2.68 -4.36 6.63
N PHE A 126 -3.32 -3.20 6.69
CA PHE A 126 -4.78 -3.12 6.84
C PHE A 126 -5.48 -3.74 5.64
N MET A 127 -5.01 -3.47 4.42
CA MET A 127 -5.56 -4.05 3.19
C MET A 127 -5.48 -5.58 3.17
N ALA A 128 -4.42 -6.18 3.72
CA ALA A 128 -4.35 -7.62 3.90
C ALA A 128 -5.44 -8.15 4.85
N ILE A 129 -5.69 -7.45 5.96
CA ILE A 129 -6.78 -7.80 6.90
C ILE A 129 -8.16 -7.62 6.25
N PHE A 130 -8.38 -6.54 5.50
CA PHE A 130 -9.61 -6.30 4.75
C PHE A 130 -9.85 -7.36 3.67
N HIS A 131 -8.78 -7.83 3.04
CA HIS A 131 -8.84 -8.91 2.07
C HIS A 131 -9.24 -10.24 2.73
N GLU A 132 -8.69 -10.57 3.91
CA GLU A 132 -9.16 -11.70 4.72
C GLU A 132 -10.63 -11.55 5.16
N ALA A 133 -11.06 -10.33 5.51
CA ALA A 133 -12.45 -10.06 5.88
C ALA A 133 -13.44 -10.40 4.75
N ARG A 134 -13.03 -10.24 3.48
CA ARG A 134 -13.80 -10.52 2.26
C ARG A 134 -13.75 -11.98 1.82
N ALA A 135 -12.75 -12.76 2.27
CA ALA A 135 -12.48 -14.12 1.81
C ALA A 135 -13.58 -15.16 2.11
N GLY A 136 -14.65 -14.78 2.83
CA GLY A 136 -15.72 -15.69 3.23
C GLY A 136 -15.29 -16.75 4.26
N SER A 137 -14.03 -16.73 4.71
CA SER A 137 -13.51 -17.65 5.73
C SER A 137 -14.25 -17.48 7.06
N GLY A 138 -14.32 -18.57 7.84
CA GLY A 138 -14.93 -18.56 9.15
C GLY A 138 -14.23 -17.56 10.09
N PHE A 139 -14.99 -16.86 10.93
CA PHE A 139 -14.43 -15.77 11.76
C PHE A 139 -13.24 -16.21 12.61
N ARG A 140 -13.32 -17.39 13.24
CA ARG A 140 -12.23 -17.95 14.05
C ARG A 140 -11.01 -18.33 13.22
N SER A 141 -11.20 -18.89 12.02
CA SER A 141 -10.08 -19.23 11.13
C SER A 141 -9.39 -17.98 10.60
N GLY A 142 -10.15 -16.94 10.23
CA GLY A 142 -9.59 -15.65 9.81
C GLY A 142 -8.78 -14.99 10.92
N CYS A 143 -9.26 -14.99 12.17
CA CYS A 143 -8.49 -14.46 13.30
C CYS A 143 -7.16 -15.21 13.50
N LYS A 144 -7.17 -16.54 13.41
CA LYS A 144 -5.96 -17.37 13.53
C LYS A 144 -4.98 -17.10 12.39
N HIS A 145 -5.47 -16.97 11.16
CA HIS A 145 -4.67 -16.66 9.99
C HIS A 145 -4.02 -15.29 10.09
N ILE A 146 -4.79 -14.24 10.40
CA ILE A 146 -4.28 -12.88 10.61
C ILE A 146 -3.20 -12.86 11.69
N LYS A 147 -3.46 -13.48 12.85
CA LYS A 147 -2.48 -13.57 13.93
C LYS A 147 -1.18 -14.20 13.43
N ARG A 148 -1.26 -15.40 12.84
CA ARG A 148 -0.11 -16.14 12.33
C ARG A 148 0.68 -15.34 11.32
N GLU A 149 0.02 -14.72 10.35
CA GLU A 149 0.69 -13.99 9.27
C GLU A 149 1.33 -12.69 9.76
N ILE A 150 0.69 -11.95 10.68
CA ILE A 150 1.30 -10.74 11.26
C ILE A 150 2.54 -11.09 12.08
N GLU A 151 2.49 -12.15 12.88
CA GLU A 151 3.63 -12.62 13.68
C GLU A 151 4.77 -13.12 12.79
N ALA A 152 4.46 -13.96 11.78
CA ALA A 152 5.46 -14.55 10.89
C ALA A 152 6.19 -13.50 10.03
N ASN A 153 5.48 -12.45 9.60
CA ASN A 153 6.02 -11.43 8.71
C ASN A 153 6.39 -10.12 9.45
N ARG A 154 6.24 -10.07 10.78
CA ARG A 154 6.48 -8.88 11.62
C ARG A 154 5.83 -7.61 11.07
N SER A 155 4.65 -7.76 10.45
CA SER A 155 4.09 -6.72 9.57
C SER A 155 3.61 -5.47 10.31
N ALA A 156 3.53 -5.52 11.65
CA ALA A 156 3.10 -4.42 12.49
C ALA A 156 4.25 -3.77 13.27
N ASP A 157 5.46 -4.32 13.27
CA ASP A 157 6.50 -3.98 14.24
C ASP A 157 7.13 -2.61 13.97
N ASP A 158 7.37 -2.30 12.70
CA ASP A 158 8.12 -1.13 12.24
C ASP A 158 7.23 0.03 11.76
N ILE A 159 5.99 0.06 12.25
CA ILE A 159 5.01 1.12 11.98
C ILE A 159 4.94 2.10 13.17
N ASP A 160 5.27 3.35 12.95
CA ASP A 160 5.18 4.40 13.95
C ASP A 160 3.72 4.88 14.10
N CYS A 161 3.09 4.58 15.24
CA CYS A 161 1.73 5.02 15.54
C CYS A 161 1.60 6.55 15.63
N SER A 162 2.65 7.26 16.05
CA SER A 162 2.61 8.71 16.27
C SER A 162 2.48 9.50 14.96
N ARG A 163 2.92 8.88 13.86
CA ARG A 163 2.86 9.44 12.50
C ARG A 163 1.58 9.09 11.74
N LEU A 164 0.68 8.32 12.35
CA LEU A 164 -0.59 7.92 11.74
C LEU A 164 -1.76 8.80 12.21
N PRO A 165 -2.84 8.93 11.41
CA PRO A 165 -4.09 9.51 11.88
C PRO A 165 -4.67 8.69 13.04
N LYS A 166 -5.38 9.34 13.95
CA LYS A 166 -5.92 8.72 15.19
C LYS A 166 -6.65 7.40 14.94
N ALA A 167 -7.50 7.33 13.91
CA ALA A 167 -8.25 6.11 13.58
C ALA A 167 -7.34 4.95 13.12
N ALA A 168 -6.34 5.24 12.29
CA ALA A 168 -5.36 4.26 11.84
C ALA A 168 -4.45 3.81 13.00
N ALA A 169 -4.01 4.75 13.84
CA ALA A 169 -3.22 4.45 15.04
C ALA A 169 -3.99 3.57 16.03
N LEU A 170 -5.29 3.84 16.24
CA LEU A 170 -6.17 3.02 17.08
C LEU A 170 -6.31 1.61 16.52
N TYR A 171 -6.55 1.47 15.21
CA TYR A 171 -6.68 0.18 14.56
C TYR A 171 -5.37 -0.63 14.63
N LEU A 172 -4.22 0.02 14.42
CA LEU A 172 -2.90 -0.59 14.65
C LEU A 172 -2.70 -1.00 16.12
N GLY A 173 -3.18 -0.19 17.07
CA GLY A 173 -3.16 -0.52 18.49
C GLY A 173 -3.89 -1.83 18.80
N LEU A 174 -5.10 -2.04 18.24
CA LEU A 174 -5.84 -3.30 18.39
C LEU A 174 -5.02 -4.50 17.89
N ILE A 175 -4.36 -4.34 16.74
CA ILE A 175 -3.52 -5.38 16.13
C ILE A 175 -2.33 -5.71 17.04
N ARG A 176 -1.59 -4.68 17.50
CA ARG A 176 -0.40 -4.86 18.36
C ARG A 176 -0.72 -5.44 19.73
N SER A 177 -1.89 -5.12 20.28
CA SER A 177 -2.37 -5.70 21.53
C SER A 177 -2.97 -7.11 21.38
N GLY A 178 -2.97 -7.68 20.18
CA GLY A 178 -3.45 -9.04 19.93
C GLY A 178 -4.98 -9.18 19.88
N PHE A 179 -5.73 -8.07 19.80
CA PHE A 179 -7.19 -8.07 19.69
C PHE A 179 -7.66 -8.36 18.25
N PHE A 180 -7.20 -9.47 17.67
CA PHE A 180 -7.46 -9.83 16.26
C PHE A 180 -8.94 -10.06 15.95
N SER A 181 -9.73 -10.50 16.92
CA SER A 181 -11.19 -10.63 16.78
C SER A 181 -11.86 -9.26 16.58
N LEU A 182 -11.45 -8.26 17.36
CA LEU A 182 -11.96 -6.89 17.21
C LEU A 182 -11.49 -6.28 15.88
N ALA A 183 -10.22 -6.49 15.51
CA ALA A 183 -9.69 -6.03 14.24
C ALA A 183 -10.45 -6.62 13.04
N LEU A 184 -10.62 -7.94 12.99
CA LEU A 184 -11.36 -8.62 11.92
C LEU A 184 -12.85 -8.24 11.92
N GLY A 185 -13.46 -8.11 13.10
CA GLY A 185 -14.85 -7.67 13.25
C GLY A 185 -15.07 -6.27 12.67
N ALA A 186 -14.20 -5.31 13.03
CA ALA A 186 -14.22 -3.96 12.49
C ALA A 186 -14.02 -3.96 10.96
N ALA A 187 -13.07 -4.76 10.44
CA ALA A 187 -12.84 -4.89 9.01
C ALA A 187 -14.07 -5.44 8.27
N LYS A 188 -14.69 -6.53 8.77
CA LYS A 188 -15.91 -7.10 8.17
C LYS A 188 -17.09 -6.12 8.18
N LEU A 189 -17.27 -5.36 9.26
CA LEU A 189 -18.30 -4.32 9.33
C LEU A 189 -18.07 -3.22 8.29
N ALA A 190 -16.83 -2.73 8.19
CA ALA A 190 -16.47 -1.69 7.22
C ALA A 190 -16.58 -2.17 5.76
N VAL A 191 -16.32 -3.45 5.47
CA VAL A 191 -16.59 -4.05 4.15
C VAL A 191 -18.09 -4.04 3.84
N LYS A 192 -18.94 -4.42 4.80
CA LYS A 192 -20.40 -4.47 4.61
C LYS A 192 -21.04 -3.10 4.43
N ILE A 193 -20.46 -2.04 4.98
CA ILE A 193 -20.96 -0.66 4.83
C ILE A 193 -20.61 -0.07 3.45
N LYS A 194 -19.51 -0.53 2.84
CA LYS A 194 -18.98 0.01 1.57
C LYS A 194 -19.35 -0.80 0.33
N GLY A 195 -19.74 -2.07 0.49
CA GLY A 195 -20.23 -2.93 -0.59
C GLY A 195 -21.75 -2.87 -0.67
#